data_AF-A0A177D6E9-F1
#
_entry.id   AF-A0A177D6E9-F1
#
_cell.length_a   1.000
_cell.length_b   1.000
_cell.length_c   1.000
_cell.angle_alpha   90.00
_cell.angle_beta   90.00
_cell.angle_gamma   90.00
#
_symmetry.space_group_name_H-M   'P 1'
#
loop_
_entity.id
_entity.type
_entity.pdbx_description
1 polymer ?
#
loop_
_entity_poly.entity_id
_entity_poly.type
_entity_poly.pdbx_seq_one_letter_code
_entity_poly.pdbx_strand_id
1 'polypeptide(L)'
;MESLAAVGLAANILQFIHEARKLVSTSREILGSGTKDEYIELELISKGLRSRSAGIILPGNAKDVSQGDDGSSLEALAMRCNEIADELLGILGTLKLHNDRNKWTSFVQALKTQWNDDKIEALRGRLDRIANAINARLADETNLGIHSRLNELLEINRRLEITRTVDILALRKEFDQALQNSQNNTGKEESADLMSKVASDGLHYSAEQKILSRLRFVRLEDRYRLMSSAHRNTLTWLFGNTNLEGQNQVNDLSTFVQWLHSDNNLYWISGRPGSGKSTLMKFLCHHQKTKEHLATWAGNNGVIIAEYFFWNAGKNELQKSQEGLLRSLLYQILRQCPDYIRLTFPGVWQCYNTTNTGFHGNTDTPLDTEMPHTVPELLDALTHVCDLHTRSDKRLCLFIDGLDEYVGDSRDVIQLVGVLRNLKYVKICVSSRQWNEFEDAFGKNRTEKLYMQEFNYQDINVYIQDTFENDDNYQELEDKETLGKELVQEIVSTANGVFLWVVLVVRSLQDGLCEADSITHLQQRLRKLPTNLEELFERILFRDVKESYRSEASHLFLVALEAKENLPLMAYWFLGEDLPKQRLPLKMQQT
;
A
#
# COMPACT_ATOMS: atom_id res chain seq x y z
N MET A 1 -15.28 10.16 7.79
CA MET A 1 -15.91 10.56 6.50
C MET A 1 -16.97 11.64 6.71
N GLU A 2 -17.68 11.64 7.84
CA GLU A 2 -18.79 12.56 8.14
C GLU A 2 -18.40 14.04 7.98
N SER A 3 -17.25 14.47 8.50
CA SER A 3 -16.81 15.86 8.41
C SER A 3 -16.53 16.32 6.97
N LEU A 4 -15.95 15.46 6.11
CA LEU A 4 -15.69 15.78 4.70
C LEU A 4 -16.99 15.79 3.89
N ALA A 5 -17.90 14.84 4.15
CA ALA A 5 -19.21 14.81 3.51
C ALA A 5 -20.06 16.04 3.90
N ALA A 6 -20.01 16.47 5.16
CA ALA A 6 -20.68 17.66 5.65
C ALA A 6 -20.17 18.95 4.96
N VAL A 7 -18.86 19.05 4.72
CA VAL A 7 -18.27 20.16 3.93
C VAL A 7 -18.74 20.14 2.49
N GLY A 8 -18.76 18.95 1.86
CA GLY A 8 -19.27 18.80 0.50
C GLY A 8 -20.72 19.27 0.38
N LEU A 9 -21.57 18.87 1.34
CA LEU A 9 -22.96 19.32 1.40
C LEU A 9 -23.06 20.84 1.62
N ALA A 10 -22.29 21.40 2.56
CA ALA A 10 -22.27 22.83 2.84
C ALA A 10 -21.84 23.65 1.61
N ALA A 11 -20.80 23.19 0.91
CA ALA A 11 -20.29 23.81 -0.32
C ALA A 11 -21.34 23.76 -1.44
N ASN A 12 -21.99 22.61 -1.64
CA ASN A 12 -23.07 22.47 -2.63
C ASN A 12 -24.24 23.41 -2.34
N ILE A 13 -24.60 23.59 -1.06
CA ILE A 13 -25.65 24.54 -0.67
C ILE A 13 -25.21 25.99 -0.95
N LEU A 14 -23.98 26.38 -0.59
CA LEU A 14 -23.47 27.74 -0.85
C LEU A 14 -23.43 28.06 -2.35
N GLN A 15 -23.01 27.09 -3.15
CA GLN A 15 -23.04 27.16 -4.61
C GLN A 15 -24.47 27.30 -5.16
N PHE A 16 -25.42 26.52 -4.64
CA PHE A 16 -26.83 26.66 -5.00
C PHE A 16 -27.37 28.05 -4.67
N ILE A 17 -27.06 28.58 -3.49
CA ILE A 17 -27.48 29.93 -3.08
C ILE A 17 -26.93 30.98 -4.04
N HIS A 18 -25.67 30.83 -4.48
CA HIS A 18 -25.07 31.73 -5.46
C HIS A 18 -25.86 31.74 -6.79
N GLU A 19 -26.10 30.57 -7.38
CA GLU A 19 -26.89 30.45 -8.62
C GLU A 19 -28.32 31.00 -8.45
N ALA A 20 -28.94 30.73 -7.30
CA ALA A 20 -30.27 31.23 -6.98
C ALA A 20 -30.29 32.77 -6.90
N ARG A 21 -29.28 33.38 -6.27
CA ARG A 21 -29.14 34.84 -6.25
C ARG A 21 -28.94 35.42 -7.64
N LYS A 22 -28.10 34.78 -8.46
CA LYS A 22 -27.85 35.20 -9.85
C LYS A 22 -29.12 35.13 -10.69
N LEU A 23 -29.89 34.05 -10.54
CA LEU A 23 -31.21 33.93 -11.18
C LEU A 23 -32.15 35.07 -10.74
N VAL A 24 -32.19 35.37 -9.44
CA VAL A 24 -33.03 36.43 -8.88
C VAL A 24 -32.59 37.82 -9.35
N SER A 25 -31.30 38.11 -9.51
CA SER A 25 -30.83 39.37 -10.11
C SER A 25 -31.12 39.47 -11.60
N THR A 26 -30.78 38.44 -12.39
CA THR A 26 -30.96 38.45 -13.85
C THR A 26 -32.44 38.58 -14.21
N SER A 27 -33.34 37.88 -13.50
CA SER A 27 -34.76 38.08 -13.78
C SER A 27 -35.31 39.43 -13.29
N ARG A 28 -34.65 40.13 -12.36
CA ARG A 28 -34.96 41.54 -12.04
C ARG A 28 -34.53 42.50 -13.14
N GLU A 29 -33.38 42.26 -13.77
CA GLU A 29 -32.88 43.07 -14.89
C GLU A 29 -33.76 42.93 -16.14
N ILE A 30 -34.22 41.71 -16.42
CA ILE A 30 -35.17 41.43 -17.51
C ILE A 30 -36.51 42.17 -17.31
N LEU A 31 -36.95 42.38 -16.07
CA LEU A 31 -38.15 43.18 -15.76
C LEU A 31 -37.98 44.67 -16.13
N GLY A 32 -36.73 45.16 -16.19
CA GLY A 32 -36.35 46.56 -16.41
C GLY A 32 -35.98 46.96 -17.84
N SER A 33 -35.14 46.17 -18.55
CA SER A 33 -34.59 46.56 -19.88
C SER A 33 -34.77 45.52 -21.01
N GLY A 34 -34.94 44.24 -20.64
CA GLY A 34 -35.43 43.14 -21.47
C GLY A 34 -34.87 43.01 -22.90
N THR A 35 -33.72 42.36 -23.06
CA THR A 35 -33.13 41.97 -24.36
C THR A 35 -33.12 40.45 -24.59
N LYS A 36 -32.87 40.01 -25.84
CA LYS A 36 -32.87 38.58 -26.23
C LYS A 36 -31.71 37.79 -25.62
N ASP A 37 -30.57 38.43 -25.38
CA ASP A 37 -29.38 37.79 -24.82
C ASP A 37 -29.57 37.43 -23.34
N GLU A 38 -30.32 38.26 -22.60
CA GLU A 38 -30.69 38.01 -21.19
C GLU A 38 -31.60 36.77 -21.02
N TYR A 39 -32.42 36.43 -22.03
CA TYR A 39 -33.26 35.22 -22.01
C TYR A 39 -32.42 33.93 -22.09
N ILE A 40 -31.40 33.92 -22.94
CA ILE A 40 -30.49 32.78 -23.11
C ILE A 40 -29.68 32.58 -21.81
N GLU A 41 -29.24 33.67 -21.21
CA GLU A 41 -28.54 33.66 -19.92
C GLU A 41 -29.43 33.11 -18.79
N LEU A 42 -30.70 33.54 -18.70
CA LEU A 42 -31.65 33.04 -17.71
C LEU A 42 -31.95 31.54 -17.88
N GLU A 43 -32.03 31.04 -19.13
CA GLU A 43 -32.18 29.61 -19.39
C GLU A 43 -30.95 28.79 -18.97
N LEU A 44 -29.74 29.33 -19.18
CA LEU A 44 -28.49 28.70 -18.74
C LEU A 44 -28.39 28.64 -17.21
N ILE A 45 -28.66 29.75 -16.52
CA ILE A 45 -28.67 29.81 -15.05
C ILE A 45 -29.72 28.85 -14.48
N SER A 46 -30.90 28.76 -15.10
CA SER A 46 -31.97 27.85 -14.68
C SER A 46 -31.55 26.37 -14.80
N LYS A 47 -30.80 26.01 -15.85
CA LYS A 47 -30.23 24.66 -16.00
C LYS A 47 -29.14 24.40 -14.94
N GLY A 48 -28.31 25.39 -14.65
CA GLY A 48 -27.32 25.36 -13.56
C GLY A 48 -27.97 25.12 -12.20
N LEU A 49 -29.02 25.87 -11.87
CA LEU A 49 -29.78 25.73 -10.62
C LEU A 49 -30.38 24.33 -10.45
N ARG A 50 -30.96 23.75 -11.52
CA ARG A 50 -31.46 22.37 -11.51
C ARG A 50 -30.34 21.37 -11.20
N SER A 51 -29.19 21.53 -11.85
CA SER A 51 -28.03 20.66 -11.63
C SER A 51 -27.51 20.75 -10.19
N ARG A 52 -27.43 21.96 -9.63
CA ARG A 52 -26.92 22.17 -8.25
C ARG A 52 -27.92 21.71 -7.19
N SER A 53 -29.23 21.90 -7.40
CA SER A 53 -30.27 21.35 -6.52
C SER A 53 -30.27 19.83 -6.50
N ALA A 54 -30.04 19.17 -7.65
CA ALA A 54 -29.87 17.72 -7.69
C ALA A 54 -28.63 17.22 -6.90
N GLY A 55 -27.65 18.08 -6.65
CA GLY A 55 -26.47 17.80 -5.82
C GLY A 55 -26.68 18.00 -4.31
N ILE A 56 -27.84 18.51 -3.89
CA ILE A 56 -28.25 18.65 -2.48
C ILE A 56 -29.13 17.44 -2.13
N ILE A 57 -28.49 16.28 -1.88
CA ILE A 57 -29.18 15.03 -1.55
C ILE A 57 -29.26 14.87 -0.03
N LEU A 58 -30.47 14.61 0.48
CA LEU A 58 -30.75 14.40 1.89
C LEU A 58 -30.56 12.92 2.25
N PRO A 59 -29.97 12.58 3.42
CA PRO A 59 -29.92 11.20 3.89
C PRO A 59 -31.33 10.63 4.11
N GLY A 60 -31.51 9.34 3.77
CA GLY A 60 -32.81 8.66 3.65
C GLY A 60 -33.70 8.56 4.90
N ASN A 61 -33.28 9.12 6.04
CA ASN A 61 -34.04 9.15 7.30
C ASN A 61 -34.73 10.50 7.60
N ALA A 62 -34.97 11.34 6.58
CA ALA A 62 -35.73 12.60 6.75
C ALA A 62 -37.19 12.42 7.24
N LYS A 63 -37.67 11.19 7.46
CA LYS A 63 -38.97 10.92 8.08
C LYS A 63 -38.94 10.81 9.61
N ASP A 64 -37.76 10.68 10.22
CA ASP A 64 -37.58 10.54 11.69
C ASP A 64 -36.69 11.63 12.29
N VAL A 65 -36.73 12.85 11.76
CA VAL A 65 -36.24 14.01 12.52
C VAL A 65 -37.25 14.23 13.66
N SER A 66 -36.92 13.71 14.84
CA SER A 66 -37.59 14.05 16.09
C SER A 66 -37.64 15.57 16.22
N GLN A 67 -38.81 16.08 16.63
CA GLN A 67 -39.17 17.50 16.76
C GLN A 67 -38.32 18.32 17.77
N GLY A 68 -37.10 17.89 18.08
CA GLY A 68 -36.22 18.49 19.09
C GLY A 68 -34.96 19.18 18.56
N ASP A 69 -34.67 19.13 17.25
CA ASP A 69 -33.45 19.76 16.71
C ASP A 69 -33.75 21.16 16.15
N ASP A 70 -33.23 22.20 16.82
CA ASP A 70 -33.37 23.61 16.46
C ASP A 70 -33.05 23.78 14.99
N GLY A 71 -34.04 24.14 14.16
CA GLY A 71 -34.06 24.12 12.68
C GLY A 71 -32.90 24.83 11.95
N SER A 72 -31.70 24.34 12.18
CA SER A 72 -30.38 24.89 11.88
C SER A 72 -29.41 23.79 11.43
N SER A 73 -29.75 22.51 11.56
CA SER A 73 -28.93 21.39 11.05
C SER A 73 -28.68 21.51 9.54
N LEU A 74 -27.55 20.98 9.06
CA LEU A 74 -27.17 21.01 7.64
C LEU A 74 -28.25 20.37 6.74
N GLU A 75 -28.89 19.32 7.24
CA GLU A 75 -30.01 18.64 6.56
C GLU A 75 -31.27 19.53 6.50
N ALA A 76 -31.59 20.25 7.57
CA ALA A 76 -32.70 21.20 7.57
C ALA A 76 -32.45 22.38 6.62
N LEU A 77 -31.21 22.84 6.51
CA LEU A 77 -30.81 23.89 5.55
C LEU A 77 -30.87 23.38 4.11
N ALA A 78 -30.43 22.14 3.85
CA ALA A 78 -30.55 21.46 2.57
C ALA A 78 -32.02 21.33 2.11
N MET A 79 -32.93 20.93 3.02
CA MET A 79 -34.38 20.87 2.74
C MET A 79 -34.93 22.23 2.30
N ARG A 80 -34.61 23.30 3.05
CA ARG A 80 -35.04 24.67 2.71
C ARG A 80 -34.51 25.15 1.35
N CYS A 81 -33.30 24.74 0.98
CA CYS A 81 -32.75 25.04 -0.35
C CYS A 81 -33.51 24.32 -1.46
N ASN A 82 -33.88 23.05 -1.27
CA ASN A 82 -34.70 22.33 -2.23
C ASN A 82 -36.11 22.95 -2.37
N GLU A 83 -36.72 23.40 -1.27
CA GLU A 83 -38.00 24.15 -1.34
C GLU A 83 -37.87 25.45 -2.16
N ILE A 84 -36.77 26.21 -1.97
CA ILE A 84 -36.50 27.42 -2.75
C ILE A 84 -36.23 27.07 -4.22
N ALA A 85 -35.54 25.96 -4.48
CA ALA A 85 -35.30 25.47 -5.84
C ALA A 85 -36.63 25.16 -6.54
N ASP A 86 -37.53 24.42 -5.89
CA ASP A 86 -38.85 24.09 -6.41
C ASP A 86 -39.70 25.34 -6.66
N GLU A 87 -39.66 26.32 -5.76
CA GLU A 87 -40.34 27.61 -5.94
C GLU A 87 -39.80 28.36 -7.17
N LEU A 88 -38.48 28.50 -7.30
CA LEU A 88 -37.84 29.19 -8.42
C LEU A 88 -38.07 28.46 -9.76
N LEU A 89 -37.92 27.14 -9.78
CA LEU A 89 -38.08 26.30 -10.96
C LEU A 89 -39.54 26.15 -11.37
N GLY A 90 -40.47 26.13 -10.42
CA GLY A 90 -41.91 26.14 -10.69
C GLY A 90 -42.34 27.41 -11.41
N ILE A 91 -41.84 28.56 -10.97
CA ILE A 91 -42.09 29.86 -11.62
C ILE A 91 -41.52 29.87 -13.04
N LEU A 92 -40.27 29.44 -13.24
CA LEU A 92 -39.66 29.32 -14.56
C LEU A 92 -40.36 28.29 -15.47
N GLY A 93 -40.88 27.22 -14.89
CA GLY A 93 -41.63 26.17 -15.58
C GLY A 93 -42.99 26.66 -16.10
N THR A 94 -43.69 27.50 -15.33
CA THR A 94 -44.93 28.16 -15.79
C THR A 94 -44.71 29.13 -16.96
N LEU A 95 -43.46 29.52 -17.21
CA LEU A 95 -43.07 30.49 -18.24
C LEU A 95 -42.48 29.85 -19.51
N LYS A 96 -42.10 28.56 -19.47
CA LYS A 96 -41.66 27.80 -20.66
C LYS A 96 -42.85 27.11 -21.32
N LEU A 97 -43.43 27.76 -22.33
CA LEU A 97 -43.98 27.15 -23.55
C LEU A 97 -44.58 28.25 -24.43
N HIS A 98 -43.75 28.93 -25.24
CA HIS A 98 -44.11 29.33 -26.61
C HIS A 98 -42.88 29.85 -27.37
N ASN A 99 -42.50 29.11 -28.40
CA ASN A 99 -41.30 29.31 -29.20
C ASN A 99 -41.51 30.36 -30.31
N ASP A 100 -42.09 31.52 -29.97
CA ASP A 100 -42.58 32.49 -30.95
C ASP A 100 -42.06 33.91 -30.67
N ARG A 101 -41.34 34.49 -31.64
CA ARG A 101 -40.65 35.80 -31.54
C ARG A 101 -41.57 36.98 -31.17
N ASN A 102 -42.88 36.84 -31.34
CA ASN A 102 -43.87 37.90 -31.11
C ASN A 102 -44.47 37.93 -29.70
N LYS A 103 -44.02 37.06 -28.78
CA LYS A 103 -44.57 36.93 -27.41
C LYS A 103 -43.59 37.30 -26.28
N TRP A 104 -42.48 37.99 -26.60
CA TRP A 104 -41.54 38.53 -25.59
C TRP A 104 -42.23 39.41 -24.55
N THR A 105 -43.13 40.27 -25.01
CA THR A 105 -43.96 41.12 -24.15
C THR A 105 -44.85 40.31 -23.21
N SER A 106 -45.42 39.20 -23.68
CA SER A 106 -46.23 38.28 -22.84
C SER A 106 -45.38 37.55 -21.80
N PHE A 107 -44.15 37.17 -22.13
CA PHE A 107 -43.19 36.58 -21.19
C PHE A 107 -42.80 37.58 -20.10
N VAL A 108 -42.36 38.78 -20.47
CA VAL A 108 -42.01 39.85 -19.52
C VAL A 108 -43.22 40.24 -18.67
N GLN A 109 -44.43 40.25 -19.24
CA GLN A 109 -45.66 40.56 -18.52
C GLN A 109 -46.08 39.46 -17.53
N ALA A 110 -45.93 38.18 -17.89
CA ALA A 110 -46.13 37.06 -16.97
C ALA A 110 -45.10 37.07 -15.82
N LEU A 111 -43.83 37.36 -16.15
CA LEU A 111 -42.77 37.54 -15.17
C LEU A 111 -43.08 38.70 -14.22
N LYS A 112 -43.52 39.86 -14.74
CA LYS A 112 -43.98 41.03 -13.94
C LYS A 112 -45.14 40.72 -13.01
N THR A 113 -46.01 39.78 -13.39
CA THR A 113 -47.18 39.40 -12.58
C THR A 113 -46.78 38.46 -11.44
N GLN A 114 -45.77 37.62 -11.66
CA GLN A 114 -45.36 36.57 -10.73
C GLN A 114 -44.16 36.97 -9.85
N TRP A 115 -43.35 37.94 -10.28
CA TRP A 115 -42.20 38.53 -9.56
C TRP A 115 -42.47 40.01 -9.29
N ASN A 116 -42.91 40.33 -8.06
CA ASN A 116 -42.92 41.70 -7.54
C ASN A 116 -41.67 41.95 -6.68
N ASP A 117 -41.31 43.23 -6.48
CA ASP A 117 -40.12 43.61 -5.71
C ASP A 117 -40.14 43.01 -4.28
N ASP A 118 -41.31 42.91 -3.64
CA ASP A 118 -41.47 42.34 -2.30
C ASP A 118 -41.10 40.84 -2.25
N LYS A 119 -41.52 40.04 -3.24
CA LYS A 119 -41.23 38.60 -3.29
C LYS A 119 -39.77 38.34 -3.67
N ILE A 120 -39.20 39.16 -4.55
CA ILE A 120 -37.77 39.13 -4.89
C ILE A 120 -36.94 39.40 -3.63
N GLU A 121 -37.29 40.42 -2.85
CA GLU A 121 -36.56 40.78 -1.64
C GLU A 121 -36.74 39.72 -0.53
N ALA A 122 -37.93 39.13 -0.41
CA ALA A 122 -38.18 38.02 0.51
C ALA A 122 -37.33 36.77 0.17
N LEU A 123 -37.21 36.43 -1.12
CA LEU A 123 -36.37 35.31 -1.58
C LEU A 123 -34.87 35.58 -1.32
N ARG A 124 -34.40 36.80 -1.61
CA ARG A 124 -33.03 37.23 -1.28
C ARG A 124 -32.75 37.11 0.22
N GLY A 125 -33.65 37.62 1.06
CA GLY A 125 -33.53 37.54 2.51
C GLY A 125 -33.51 36.10 3.03
N ARG A 126 -34.28 35.18 2.45
CA ARG A 126 -34.23 33.73 2.79
C ARG A 126 -32.88 33.12 2.41
N LEU A 127 -32.41 33.37 1.18
CA LEU A 127 -31.11 32.89 0.69
C LEU A 127 -29.93 33.40 1.54
N ASP A 128 -29.97 34.68 1.94
CA ASP A 128 -28.95 35.29 2.79
C ASP A 128 -28.89 34.70 4.20
N ARG A 129 -30.06 34.42 4.79
CA ARG A 129 -30.13 33.74 6.10
C ARG A 129 -29.52 32.34 6.04
N ILE A 130 -29.82 31.57 4.99
CA ILE A 130 -29.25 30.22 4.83
C ILE A 130 -27.73 30.30 4.64
N ALA A 131 -27.24 31.20 3.76
CA ALA A 131 -25.80 31.35 3.53
C ALA A 131 -25.04 31.75 4.81
N ASN A 132 -25.60 32.67 5.60
CA ASN A 132 -24.98 33.11 6.85
C ASN A 132 -24.98 31.99 7.90
N ALA A 133 -26.06 31.20 7.99
CA ALA A 133 -26.12 30.05 8.89
C ALA A 133 -25.06 28.97 8.54
N ILE A 134 -24.85 28.71 7.25
CA ILE A 134 -23.84 27.74 6.79
C ILE A 134 -22.43 28.27 7.06
N ASN A 135 -22.14 29.52 6.72
CA ASN A 135 -20.82 30.10 6.95
C ASN A 135 -20.48 30.16 8.46
N ALA A 136 -21.45 30.46 9.31
CA ALA A 136 -21.26 30.43 10.76
C ALA A 136 -20.93 29.01 11.27
N ARG A 137 -21.63 27.98 10.79
CA ARG A 137 -21.34 26.58 11.13
C ARG A 137 -19.99 26.11 10.60
N LEU A 138 -19.64 26.52 9.38
CA LEU A 138 -18.33 26.23 8.79
C LEU A 138 -17.18 26.83 9.61
N ALA A 139 -17.42 27.98 10.25
CA ALA A 139 -16.44 28.67 11.08
C ALA A 139 -16.24 28.03 12.47
N ASP A 140 -17.30 27.52 13.11
CA ASP A 140 -17.29 27.19 14.55
C ASP A 140 -16.96 25.72 14.86
N GLU A 141 -17.59 24.76 14.18
CA GLU A 141 -17.57 23.34 14.60
C GLU A 141 -16.87 22.42 13.58
N THR A 142 -16.95 22.72 12.29
CA THR A 142 -16.42 21.84 11.24
C THR A 142 -14.91 21.97 11.04
N ASN A 143 -14.30 23.12 11.35
CA ASN A 143 -12.86 23.35 11.13
C ASN A 143 -11.98 22.38 11.90
N LEU A 144 -12.28 22.16 13.20
CA LEU A 144 -11.56 21.20 14.02
C LEU A 144 -11.75 19.76 13.53
N GLY A 145 -12.98 19.41 13.12
CA GLY A 145 -13.30 18.10 12.58
C GLY A 145 -12.58 17.79 11.25
N ILE A 146 -12.50 18.77 10.34
CA ILE A 146 -11.85 18.61 9.04
C ILE A 146 -10.34 18.52 9.21
N HIS A 147 -9.72 19.41 9.99
CA HIS A 147 -8.29 19.30 10.26
C HIS A 147 -7.92 17.97 10.91
N SER A 148 -8.72 17.51 11.88
CA SER A 148 -8.57 16.17 12.45
C SER A 148 -8.66 15.09 11.38
N ARG A 149 -9.66 15.15 10.49
CA ARG A 149 -9.83 14.17 9.42
C ARG A 149 -8.70 14.20 8.37
N LEU A 150 -8.20 15.37 8.01
CA LEU A 150 -7.06 15.50 7.09
C LEU A 150 -5.77 14.98 7.72
N ASN A 151 -5.58 15.18 9.02
CA ASN A 151 -4.47 14.58 9.75
C ASN A 151 -4.60 13.05 9.82
N GLU A 152 -5.81 12.52 10.05
CA GLU A 152 -6.07 11.08 10.00
C GLU A 152 -5.80 10.52 8.60
N LEU A 153 -6.20 11.22 7.53
CA LEU A 153 -5.85 10.83 6.16
C LEU A 153 -4.33 10.76 5.99
N LEU A 154 -3.56 11.74 6.47
CA LEU A 154 -2.09 11.72 6.42
C LEU A 154 -1.50 10.55 7.21
N GLU A 155 -2.03 10.25 8.38
CA GLU A 155 -1.56 9.14 9.21
C GLU A 155 -1.81 7.79 8.54
N ILE A 156 -3.02 7.57 8.03
CA ILE A 156 -3.36 6.35 7.27
C ILE A 156 -2.51 6.28 6.01
N ASN A 157 -2.30 7.40 5.32
CA ASN A 157 -1.46 7.47 4.13
C ASN A 157 -0.03 7.02 4.40
N ARG A 158 0.53 7.47 5.54
CA ARG A 158 1.86 7.05 6.01
C ARG A 158 1.88 5.57 6.38
N ARG A 159 0.86 5.08 7.10
CA ARG A 159 0.76 3.67 7.55
C ARG A 159 0.61 2.69 6.39
N LEU A 160 -0.07 3.09 5.32
CA LEU A 160 -0.28 2.29 4.11
C LEU A 160 0.75 2.61 3.01
N GLU A 161 1.69 3.51 3.27
CA GLU A 161 2.77 3.91 2.35
C GLU A 161 2.26 4.29 0.95
N ILE A 162 1.19 5.10 0.90
CA ILE A 162 0.52 5.50 -0.34
C ILE A 162 1.15 6.79 -0.87
N THR A 163 1.31 6.87 -2.19
CA THR A 163 1.86 8.04 -2.89
C THR A 163 0.80 9.15 -3.05
N ARG A 164 0.28 9.66 -1.92
CA ARG A 164 -0.69 10.78 -1.83
C ARG A 164 -0.32 11.86 -0.81
N THR A 165 0.86 11.78 -0.19
CA THR A 165 1.24 12.73 0.88
C THR A 165 1.22 14.17 0.39
N VAL A 166 1.74 14.43 -0.81
CA VAL A 166 1.78 15.78 -1.39
C VAL A 166 0.37 16.27 -1.71
N ASP A 167 -0.49 15.41 -2.27
CA ASP A 167 -1.87 15.75 -2.62
C ASP A 167 -2.71 16.06 -1.38
N ILE A 168 -2.58 15.27 -0.31
CA ILE A 168 -3.31 15.51 0.95
C ILE A 168 -2.83 16.81 1.63
N LEU A 169 -1.53 17.12 1.56
CA LEU A 169 -1.01 18.39 2.06
C LEU A 169 -1.50 19.59 1.22
N ALA A 170 -1.57 19.44 -0.10
CA ALA A 170 -2.14 20.45 -0.99
C ALA A 170 -3.63 20.68 -0.66
N LEU A 171 -4.38 19.60 -0.46
CA LEU A 171 -5.80 19.63 -0.08
C LEU A 171 -6.03 20.36 1.25
N ARG A 172 -5.14 20.17 2.23
CA ARG A 172 -5.17 20.94 3.48
C ARG A 172 -4.95 22.43 3.25
N LYS A 173 -3.97 22.80 2.41
CA LYS A 173 -3.70 24.20 2.09
C LYS A 173 -4.86 24.84 1.32
N GLU A 174 -5.47 24.12 0.38
CA GLU A 174 -6.66 24.54 -0.35
C GLU A 174 -7.84 24.79 0.61
N PHE A 175 -8.01 23.91 1.61
CA PHE A 175 -9.01 24.11 2.66
C PHE A 175 -8.76 25.39 3.47
N ASP A 176 -7.53 25.60 3.93
CA ASP A 176 -7.14 26.79 4.70
C ASP A 176 -7.41 28.08 3.92
N GLN A 177 -7.11 28.08 2.62
CA GLN A 177 -7.37 29.21 1.72
C GLN A 177 -8.87 29.46 1.54
N ALA A 178 -9.66 28.40 1.33
CA ALA A 178 -11.11 28.52 1.21
C ALA A 178 -11.72 29.12 2.48
N LEU A 179 -11.27 28.68 3.65
CA LEU A 179 -11.75 29.17 4.93
C LEU A 179 -11.44 30.66 5.12
N GLN A 180 -10.22 31.10 4.82
CA GLN A 180 -9.80 32.50 4.91
C GLN A 180 -10.62 33.40 3.96
N ASN A 181 -10.87 32.94 2.73
CA ASN A 181 -11.66 33.69 1.74
C ASN A 181 -13.13 33.84 2.20
N SER A 182 -13.70 32.78 2.79
CA SER A 182 -15.06 32.83 3.35
C SER A 182 -15.17 33.83 4.49
N GLN A 183 -14.19 33.88 5.40
CA GLN A 183 -14.17 34.81 6.54
C GLN A 183 -14.01 36.28 6.11
N ASN A 184 -13.21 36.55 5.08
CA ASN A 184 -12.92 37.91 4.62
C ASN A 184 -14.01 38.50 3.69
N ASN A 185 -15.13 37.78 3.46
CA ASN A 185 -16.22 38.17 2.54
C ASN A 185 -15.76 38.41 1.08
N THR A 186 -14.54 38.03 0.71
CA THR A 186 -13.95 38.18 -0.62
C THR A 186 -14.01 36.83 -1.36
N GLY A 187 -14.57 36.79 -2.58
CA GLY A 187 -14.53 35.58 -3.41
C GLY A 187 -15.36 34.40 -2.88
N LYS A 188 -16.61 34.63 -2.45
CA LYS A 188 -17.51 33.58 -1.90
C LYS A 188 -17.77 32.40 -2.86
N GLU A 189 -17.73 32.65 -4.16
CA GLU A 189 -17.92 31.63 -5.20
C GLU A 189 -16.69 30.70 -5.30
N GLU A 190 -15.49 31.27 -5.47
CA GLU A 190 -14.22 30.54 -5.49
C GLU A 190 -14.00 29.74 -4.20
N SER A 191 -14.40 30.29 -3.04
CA SER A 191 -14.36 29.58 -1.76
C SER A 191 -15.26 28.35 -1.72
N ALA A 192 -16.49 28.43 -2.26
CA ALA A 192 -17.42 27.31 -2.24
C ALA A 192 -16.97 26.20 -3.20
N ASP A 193 -16.45 26.57 -4.37
CA ASP A 193 -15.88 25.62 -5.33
C ASP A 193 -14.65 24.90 -4.77
N LEU A 194 -13.76 25.62 -4.08
CA LEU A 194 -12.58 25.04 -3.45
C LEU A 194 -12.97 24.08 -2.30
N MET A 195 -13.97 24.43 -1.48
CA MET A 195 -14.49 23.53 -0.43
C MET A 195 -15.12 22.26 -1.01
N SER A 196 -15.89 22.37 -2.10
CA SER A 196 -16.49 21.22 -2.78
C SER A 196 -15.42 20.28 -3.33
N LYS A 197 -14.37 20.84 -3.96
CA LYS A 197 -13.22 20.09 -4.44
C LYS A 197 -12.50 19.37 -3.31
N VAL A 198 -12.17 20.07 -2.22
CA VAL A 198 -11.51 19.48 -1.05
C VAL A 198 -12.33 18.35 -0.44
N ALA A 199 -13.65 18.50 -0.34
CA ALA A 199 -14.53 17.44 0.15
C ALA A 199 -14.50 16.22 -0.77
N SER A 200 -14.62 16.42 -2.09
CA SER A 200 -14.59 15.35 -3.09
C SER A 200 -13.26 14.59 -3.07
N ASP A 201 -12.15 15.29 -3.17
CA ASP A 201 -10.81 14.70 -3.18
C ASP A 201 -10.49 14.01 -1.85
N GLY A 202 -10.90 14.59 -0.72
CA GLY A 202 -10.76 13.97 0.60
C GLY A 202 -11.55 12.66 0.74
N LEU A 203 -12.76 12.59 0.16
CA LEU A 203 -13.54 11.36 0.10
C LEU A 203 -12.90 10.33 -0.82
N HIS A 204 -12.38 10.74 -1.97
CA HIS A 204 -11.65 9.86 -2.90
C HIS A 204 -10.42 9.25 -2.24
N TYR A 205 -9.55 10.05 -1.60
CA TYR A 205 -8.39 9.53 -0.89
C TYR A 205 -8.77 8.63 0.28
N SER A 206 -9.88 8.94 0.97
CA SER A 206 -10.40 8.04 2.00
C SER A 206 -10.87 6.69 1.42
N ALA A 207 -11.45 6.66 0.22
CA ALA A 207 -11.87 5.43 -0.45
C ALA A 207 -10.65 4.59 -0.90
N GLU A 208 -9.65 5.23 -1.50
CA GLU A 208 -8.38 4.61 -1.88
C GLU A 208 -7.73 3.89 -0.68
N GLN A 209 -7.64 4.59 0.45
CA GLN A 209 -7.09 4.05 1.70
C GLN A 209 -7.86 2.83 2.21
N LYS A 210 -9.19 2.85 2.15
CA LYS A 210 -10.02 1.73 2.59
C LYS A 210 -9.83 0.50 1.69
N ILE A 211 -9.82 0.69 0.37
CA ILE A 211 -9.59 -0.42 -0.58
C ILE A 211 -8.19 -1.03 -0.36
N LEU A 212 -7.16 -0.18 -0.26
CA LEU A 212 -5.79 -0.65 -0.01
C LEU A 212 -5.65 -1.38 1.33
N SER A 213 -6.37 -0.93 2.37
CA SER A 213 -6.35 -1.59 3.68
C SER A 213 -6.91 -3.02 3.65
N ARG A 214 -7.75 -3.37 2.67
CA ARG A 214 -8.31 -4.73 2.48
C ARG A 214 -7.37 -5.64 1.70
N LEU A 215 -6.61 -5.08 0.75
CA LEU A 215 -5.57 -5.84 0.04
C LEU A 215 -4.41 -6.18 0.98
N ARG A 216 -4.01 -5.25 1.84
CA ARG A 216 -3.00 -5.49 2.88
C ARG A 216 -3.52 -6.47 3.92
N PHE A 217 -2.70 -7.44 4.30
CA PHE A 217 -3.02 -8.39 5.37
C PHE A 217 -2.04 -8.30 6.54
N VAL A 218 -2.51 -8.77 7.70
CA VAL A 218 -1.75 -8.78 8.95
C VAL A 218 -0.52 -9.68 8.79
N ARG A 219 0.66 -9.20 9.24
CA ARG A 219 1.96 -9.88 9.16
C ARG A 219 2.58 -9.95 7.75
N LEU A 220 2.09 -9.17 6.79
CA LEU A 220 2.70 -9.08 5.45
C LEU A 220 4.21 -8.81 5.51
N GLU A 221 4.66 -7.94 6.41
CA GLU A 221 6.06 -7.53 6.51
C GLU A 221 6.92 -8.39 7.47
N ASP A 222 6.36 -9.40 8.14
CA ASP A 222 7.06 -10.19 9.18
C ASP A 222 8.30 -10.89 8.62
N ARG A 223 8.15 -11.62 7.51
CA ARG A 223 9.25 -12.34 6.87
C ARG A 223 10.36 -11.38 6.46
N TYR A 224 10.02 -10.26 5.82
CA TYR A 224 10.97 -9.25 5.40
C TYR A 224 11.77 -8.66 6.58
N ARG A 225 11.12 -8.41 7.72
CA ARG A 225 11.77 -7.87 8.93
C ARG A 225 12.75 -8.85 9.58
N LEU A 226 12.43 -10.14 9.57
CA LEU A 226 13.28 -11.19 10.14
C LEU A 226 14.51 -11.51 9.28
N MET A 227 14.44 -11.26 7.98
CA MET A 227 15.56 -11.52 7.08
C MET A 227 16.73 -10.59 7.35
N SER A 228 17.92 -11.17 7.54
CA SER A 228 19.16 -10.43 7.74
C SER A 228 19.49 -9.57 6.52
N SER A 229 20.02 -8.38 6.75
CA SER A 229 20.63 -7.57 5.70
C SER A 229 21.91 -8.23 5.20
N ALA A 230 22.28 -7.95 3.95
CA ALA A 230 23.56 -8.39 3.40
C ALA A 230 24.72 -7.84 4.27
N HIS A 231 25.72 -8.69 4.52
CA HIS A 231 26.93 -8.28 5.22
C HIS A 231 27.67 -7.21 4.40
N ARG A 232 28.38 -6.30 5.07
CA ARG A 232 29.05 -5.19 4.39
C ARG A 232 30.01 -5.73 3.32
N ASN A 233 30.06 -5.05 2.18
CA ASN A 233 30.94 -5.39 1.04
C ASN A 233 30.68 -6.77 0.38
N THR A 234 29.61 -7.48 0.72
CA THR A 234 29.18 -8.70 0.01
C THR A 234 28.19 -8.38 -1.12
N LEU A 235 27.94 -9.34 -2.02
CA LEU A 235 27.03 -9.23 -3.16
C LEU A 235 27.41 -8.16 -4.20
N THR A 236 28.59 -7.54 -4.06
CA THR A 236 29.05 -6.47 -4.97
C THR A 236 29.37 -6.97 -6.38
N TRP A 237 29.69 -8.27 -6.50
CA TRP A 237 29.94 -8.97 -7.76
C TRP A 237 28.72 -8.93 -8.71
N LEU A 238 27.49 -8.78 -8.18
CA LEU A 238 26.28 -8.66 -8.99
C LEU A 238 26.26 -7.47 -9.94
N PHE A 239 27.01 -6.41 -9.67
CA PHE A 239 27.02 -5.22 -10.54
C PHE A 239 28.37 -5.04 -11.25
N GLY A 240 29.18 -6.09 -11.32
CA GLY A 240 30.40 -6.11 -12.14
C GLY A 240 31.51 -5.19 -11.65
N ASN A 241 31.67 -4.97 -10.34
CA ASN A 241 32.75 -4.10 -9.85
C ASN A 241 34.15 -4.70 -10.15
N THR A 242 34.85 -3.94 -10.97
CA THR A 242 36.20 -3.99 -11.52
C THR A 242 37.28 -3.61 -10.50
N ASN A 243 37.71 -4.51 -9.60
CA ASN A 243 38.87 -4.28 -8.73
C ASN A 243 39.72 -5.54 -8.47
N LEU A 244 39.72 -6.50 -9.40
CA LEU A 244 40.64 -7.64 -9.37
C LEU A 244 41.55 -7.57 -10.60
N GLU A 245 42.45 -6.60 -10.59
CA GLU A 245 43.66 -6.66 -11.42
C GLU A 245 44.47 -7.88 -10.96
N GLY A 246 44.43 -8.99 -11.72
CA GLY A 246 45.41 -10.05 -11.55
C GLY A 246 44.95 -11.50 -11.69
N GLN A 247 43.66 -11.79 -11.89
CA GLN A 247 43.25 -13.17 -12.19
C GLN A 247 42.40 -13.24 -13.45
N ASN A 248 42.98 -13.86 -14.48
CA ASN A 248 42.32 -14.26 -15.71
C ASN A 248 41.13 -15.18 -15.38
N GLN A 249 39.93 -14.63 -15.24
CA GLN A 249 38.67 -15.36 -15.38
C GLN A 249 37.52 -14.40 -15.73
N VAL A 250 37.26 -14.34 -17.04
CA VAL A 250 35.99 -14.08 -17.76
C VAL A 250 35.29 -12.71 -17.57
N ASN A 251 35.14 -12.04 -18.72
CA ASN A 251 34.26 -10.92 -19.05
C ASN A 251 32.75 -11.18 -18.82
N ASP A 252 32.33 -11.74 -17.69
CA ASP A 252 30.90 -11.88 -17.40
C ASP A 252 30.43 -10.69 -16.56
N LEU A 253 29.95 -9.64 -17.24
CA LEU A 253 28.87 -8.82 -16.69
C LEU A 253 27.86 -9.80 -16.05
N SER A 254 27.50 -9.60 -14.79
CA SER A 254 26.62 -10.53 -14.09
C SER A 254 25.39 -10.85 -14.95
N THR A 255 25.04 -12.13 -15.06
CA THR A 255 23.87 -12.60 -15.82
C THR A 255 22.60 -11.85 -15.38
N PHE A 256 22.56 -11.41 -14.12
CA PHE A 256 21.52 -10.56 -13.57
C PHE A 256 21.43 -9.17 -14.24
N VAL A 257 22.54 -8.44 -14.35
CA VAL A 257 22.53 -7.11 -15.02
C VAL A 257 22.20 -7.28 -16.50
N GLN A 258 22.74 -8.31 -17.15
CA GLN A 258 22.38 -8.63 -18.54
C GLN A 258 20.88 -8.89 -18.69
N TRP A 259 20.29 -9.64 -17.75
CA TRP A 259 18.84 -9.87 -17.71
C TRP A 259 18.04 -8.59 -17.48
N LEU A 260 18.50 -7.68 -16.61
CA LEU A 260 17.80 -6.41 -16.38
C LEU A 260 17.64 -5.60 -17.67
N HIS A 261 18.65 -5.62 -18.55
CA HIS A 261 18.63 -4.88 -19.83
C HIS A 261 18.02 -5.65 -21.00
N SER A 262 17.81 -6.96 -20.88
CA SER A 262 17.30 -7.77 -21.99
C SER A 262 15.78 -7.73 -22.10
N ASP A 263 15.24 -8.31 -23.17
CA ASP A 263 13.80 -8.53 -23.34
C ASP A 263 13.27 -9.75 -22.57
N ASN A 264 14.14 -10.47 -21.85
CA ASN A 264 13.73 -11.62 -21.06
C ASN A 264 12.96 -11.17 -19.81
N ASN A 265 11.80 -11.77 -19.60
CA ASN A 265 10.92 -11.40 -18.48
C ASN A 265 11.20 -12.17 -17.21
N LEU A 266 11.91 -13.30 -17.23
CA LEU A 266 12.13 -14.15 -16.06
C LEU A 266 13.62 -14.27 -15.72
N TYR A 267 13.92 -14.16 -14.43
CA TYR A 267 15.22 -14.53 -13.86
C TYR A 267 15.03 -15.42 -12.64
N TRP A 268 15.84 -16.48 -12.52
CA TRP A 268 15.72 -17.43 -11.43
C TRP A 268 16.98 -17.50 -10.57
N ILE A 269 16.82 -17.18 -9.28
CA ILE A 269 17.85 -17.32 -8.27
C ILE A 269 17.63 -18.63 -7.53
N SER A 270 18.58 -19.54 -7.66
CA SER A 270 18.52 -20.85 -7.05
C SER A 270 19.71 -21.05 -6.10
N GLY A 271 19.61 -22.00 -5.18
CA GLY A 271 20.63 -22.13 -4.15
C GLY A 271 20.31 -23.12 -3.05
N ARG A 272 21.37 -23.62 -2.41
CA ARG A 272 21.27 -24.51 -1.25
C ARG A 272 20.55 -23.83 -0.07
N PRO A 273 19.96 -24.60 0.87
CA PRO A 273 19.47 -24.03 2.12
C PRO A 273 20.59 -23.25 2.84
N GLY A 274 20.29 -22.07 3.36
CA GLY A 274 21.30 -21.24 4.05
C GLY A 274 22.33 -20.55 3.15
N SER A 275 22.21 -20.62 1.81
CA SER A 275 23.15 -19.95 0.88
C SER A 275 22.91 -18.43 0.71
N GLY A 276 21.94 -17.83 1.41
CA GLY A 276 21.68 -16.38 1.34
C GLY A 276 20.74 -15.92 0.22
N LYS A 277 19.93 -16.79 -0.41
CA LYS A 277 18.96 -16.39 -1.46
C LYS A 277 18.03 -15.24 -1.03
N SER A 278 17.38 -15.39 0.12
CA SER A 278 16.45 -14.38 0.64
C SER A 278 17.18 -13.07 0.96
N THR A 279 18.39 -13.15 1.53
CA THR A 279 19.27 -11.98 1.75
C THR A 279 19.58 -11.27 0.43
N LEU A 280 19.88 -12.03 -0.63
CA LEU A 280 20.07 -11.48 -1.97
C LEU A 280 18.79 -10.82 -2.50
N MET A 281 17.64 -11.48 -2.42
CA MET A 281 16.37 -10.91 -2.90
C MET A 281 16.06 -9.58 -2.21
N LYS A 282 16.18 -9.53 -0.88
CA LYS A 282 15.99 -8.30 -0.10
C LYS A 282 16.97 -7.19 -0.49
N PHE A 283 18.23 -7.55 -0.76
CA PHE A 283 19.22 -6.62 -1.28
C PHE A 283 18.80 -6.07 -2.64
N LEU A 284 18.43 -6.94 -3.60
CA LEU A 284 18.07 -6.55 -4.96
C LEU A 284 16.89 -5.58 -5.03
N CYS A 285 15.81 -5.83 -4.30
CA CYS A 285 14.58 -5.02 -4.37
C CYS A 285 14.81 -3.53 -4.04
N HIS A 286 15.74 -3.25 -3.13
CA HIS A 286 15.95 -1.90 -2.60
C HIS A 286 17.26 -1.26 -3.04
N HIS A 287 18.16 -2.03 -3.67
CA HIS A 287 19.48 -1.54 -4.05
C HIS A 287 19.42 -0.50 -5.17
N GLN A 288 20.20 0.57 -5.00
CA GLN A 288 20.20 1.72 -5.90
C GLN A 288 20.61 1.35 -7.33
N LYS A 289 21.65 0.52 -7.51
CA LYS A 289 22.07 0.05 -8.85
C LYS A 289 21.00 -0.79 -9.55
N THR A 290 20.19 -1.57 -8.81
CA THR A 290 19.06 -2.30 -9.40
C THR A 290 18.05 -1.32 -9.99
N LYS A 291 17.70 -0.28 -9.22
CA LYS A 291 16.77 0.77 -9.67
C LYS A 291 17.30 1.52 -10.89
N GLU A 292 18.59 1.81 -10.94
CA GLU A 292 19.24 2.47 -12.10
C GLU A 292 19.19 1.61 -13.36
N HIS A 293 19.49 0.32 -13.25
CA HIS A 293 19.40 -0.61 -14.37
C HIS A 293 17.94 -0.82 -14.83
N LEU A 294 16.99 -0.92 -13.90
CA LEU A 294 15.57 -0.98 -14.24
C LEU A 294 15.06 0.30 -14.89
N ALA A 295 15.52 1.47 -14.44
CA ALA A 295 15.19 2.75 -15.06
C ALA A 295 15.75 2.81 -16.50
N THR A 296 16.94 2.27 -16.73
CA THR A 296 17.52 2.15 -18.09
C THR A 296 16.65 1.25 -18.98
N TRP A 297 16.22 0.09 -18.46
CA TRP A 297 15.30 -0.79 -19.17
C TRP A 297 13.97 -0.10 -19.48
N ALA A 298 13.44 0.69 -18.54
CA ALA A 298 12.20 1.40 -18.73
C ALA A 298 12.31 2.61 -19.68
N GLY A 299 13.48 3.22 -19.80
CA GLY A 299 13.70 4.41 -20.62
C GLY A 299 12.99 5.62 -20.01
N ASN A 300 12.08 6.25 -20.77
CA ASN A 300 11.26 7.35 -20.27
C ASN A 300 10.09 6.87 -19.39
N ASN A 301 9.90 5.56 -19.28
CA ASN A 301 8.78 4.96 -18.57
C ASN A 301 9.10 4.88 -17.07
N GLY A 302 8.10 5.10 -16.22
CA GLY A 302 8.25 4.90 -14.78
C GLY A 302 8.40 3.42 -14.42
N VAL A 303 9.20 3.09 -13.41
CA VAL A 303 9.34 1.72 -12.89
C VAL A 303 8.60 1.58 -11.57
N ILE A 304 7.79 0.54 -11.47
CA ILE A 304 7.18 0.09 -10.21
C ILE A 304 7.87 -1.21 -9.81
N ILE A 305 8.30 -1.26 -8.56
CA ILE A 305 8.85 -2.47 -7.96
C ILE A 305 7.83 -2.99 -6.95
N ALA A 306 7.52 -4.28 -7.02
CA ALA A 306 6.72 -4.97 -6.03
C ALA A 306 7.40 -6.29 -5.64
N GLU A 307 7.26 -6.65 -4.37
CA GLU A 307 7.99 -7.77 -3.80
C GLU A 307 7.10 -8.69 -2.97
N TYR A 308 7.49 -9.95 -2.86
CA TYR A 308 6.82 -10.91 -1.98
C TYR A 308 7.80 -11.96 -1.48
N PHE A 309 7.72 -12.27 -0.20
CA PHE A 309 8.57 -13.27 0.45
C PHE A 309 7.67 -14.33 1.04
N PHE A 310 7.63 -15.50 0.39
CA PHE A 310 6.94 -16.65 0.94
C PHE A 310 7.56 -17.02 2.30
N TRP A 311 6.71 -17.43 3.23
CA TRP A 311 7.15 -17.88 4.53
C TRP A 311 6.31 -19.06 5.03
N ASN A 312 6.82 -20.27 4.87
CA ASN A 312 6.11 -21.48 5.28
C ASN A 312 5.89 -21.53 6.80
N ALA A 313 6.86 -21.06 7.58
CA ALA A 313 6.72 -20.93 9.04
C ALA A 313 5.86 -19.72 9.47
N GLY A 314 5.34 -18.97 8.50
CA GLY A 314 4.39 -17.89 8.72
C GLY A 314 3.10 -18.41 9.34
N LYS A 315 2.63 -17.67 10.35
CA LYS A 315 1.42 -18.01 11.11
C LYS A 315 0.13 -17.61 10.39
N ASN A 316 0.23 -16.73 9.40
CA ASN A 316 -0.88 -16.37 8.53
C ASN A 316 -0.77 -17.16 7.21
N GLU A 317 -1.83 -17.89 6.84
CA GLU A 317 -1.89 -18.69 5.61
C GLU A 317 -1.60 -17.87 4.34
N LEU A 318 -1.92 -16.58 4.35
CA LEU A 318 -1.59 -15.70 3.22
C LEU A 318 -0.09 -15.64 2.96
N GLN A 319 0.77 -15.70 3.99
CA GLN A 319 2.24 -15.66 3.84
C GLN A 319 2.82 -16.83 3.04
N LYS A 320 2.03 -17.88 2.81
CA LYS A 320 2.44 -19.10 2.12
C LYS A 320 1.48 -19.53 0.99
N SER A 321 0.61 -18.63 0.51
CA SER A 321 -0.39 -18.92 -0.52
C SER A 321 -0.28 -18.00 -1.76
N GLN A 322 -0.87 -18.43 -2.88
CA GLN A 322 -1.00 -17.60 -4.09
C GLN A 322 -1.86 -16.35 -3.85
N GLU A 323 -2.90 -16.47 -3.01
CA GLU A 323 -3.76 -15.35 -2.64
C GLU A 323 -2.95 -14.26 -1.96
N GLY A 324 -2.12 -14.60 -0.97
CA GLY A 324 -1.28 -13.63 -0.28
C GLY A 324 -0.25 -12.97 -1.20
N LEU A 325 0.34 -13.73 -2.12
CA LEU A 325 1.22 -13.19 -3.17
C LEU A 325 0.47 -12.13 -4.00
N LEU A 326 -0.67 -12.48 -4.61
CA LEU A 326 -1.39 -11.58 -5.50
C LEU A 326 -1.94 -10.35 -4.77
N ARG A 327 -2.48 -10.52 -3.56
CA ARG A 327 -2.95 -9.41 -2.71
C ARG A 327 -1.81 -8.44 -2.37
N SER A 328 -0.64 -8.97 -2.02
CA SER A 328 0.56 -8.16 -1.75
C SER A 328 1.00 -7.36 -2.97
N LEU A 329 1.08 -8.02 -4.15
CA LEU A 329 1.45 -7.35 -5.40
C LEU A 329 0.47 -6.23 -5.75
N LEU A 330 -0.83 -6.50 -5.72
CA LEU A 330 -1.87 -5.49 -5.95
C LEU A 330 -1.75 -4.31 -4.98
N TYR A 331 -1.61 -4.59 -3.68
CA TYR A 331 -1.41 -3.56 -2.66
C TYR A 331 -0.19 -2.67 -2.97
N GLN A 332 0.95 -3.27 -3.28
CA GLN A 332 2.20 -2.54 -3.53
C GLN A 332 2.18 -1.75 -4.84
N ILE A 333 1.52 -2.25 -5.88
CA ILE A 333 1.38 -1.54 -7.15
C ILE A 333 0.40 -0.37 -6.99
N LEU A 334 -0.77 -0.61 -6.39
CA LEU A 334 -1.82 0.39 -6.27
C LEU A 334 -1.48 1.49 -5.26
N ARG A 335 -0.68 1.24 -4.22
CA ARG A 335 -0.19 2.32 -3.33
C ARG A 335 0.82 3.26 -4.02
N GLN A 336 1.52 2.77 -5.05
CA GLN A 336 2.40 3.57 -5.91
C GLN A 336 1.63 4.27 -7.04
N CYS A 337 0.46 3.75 -7.41
CA CYS A 337 -0.43 4.31 -8.44
C CYS A 337 -1.88 4.41 -7.93
N PRO A 338 -2.17 5.26 -6.93
CA PRO A 338 -3.48 5.32 -6.28
C PRO A 338 -4.61 5.65 -7.26
N ASP A 339 -4.34 6.42 -8.31
CA ASP A 339 -5.31 6.75 -9.37
C ASP A 339 -5.89 5.51 -10.08
N TYR A 340 -5.19 4.37 -10.06
CA TYR A 340 -5.66 3.14 -10.70
C TYR A 340 -6.68 2.39 -9.85
N ILE A 341 -6.77 2.65 -8.55
CA ILE A 341 -7.67 1.94 -7.64
C ILE A 341 -9.12 2.03 -8.13
N ARG A 342 -9.56 3.23 -8.52
CA ARG A 342 -10.91 3.46 -9.06
C ARG A 342 -11.17 2.72 -10.37
N LEU A 343 -10.14 2.59 -11.21
CA LEU A 343 -10.25 1.92 -12.51
C LEU A 343 -10.20 0.40 -12.37
N THR A 344 -9.46 -0.09 -11.37
CA THR A 344 -9.32 -1.51 -11.08
C THR A 344 -10.54 -2.06 -10.36
N PHE A 345 -11.11 -1.30 -9.42
CA PHE A 345 -12.25 -1.74 -8.61
C PHE A 345 -13.43 -0.76 -8.72
N PRO A 346 -14.05 -0.58 -9.90
CA PRO A 346 -15.09 0.42 -10.09
C PRO A 346 -16.36 0.14 -9.26
N GLY A 347 -16.72 -1.13 -9.04
CA GLY A 347 -17.85 -1.51 -8.17
C GLY A 347 -17.60 -1.12 -6.71
N VAL A 348 -16.51 -1.62 -6.14
CA VAL A 348 -16.08 -1.30 -4.76
C VAL A 348 -15.87 0.20 -4.57
N TRP A 349 -15.34 0.89 -5.58
CA TRP A 349 -15.18 2.34 -5.57
C TRP A 349 -16.51 3.07 -5.43
N GLN A 350 -17.55 2.63 -6.16
CA GLN A 350 -18.89 3.23 -6.05
C GLN A 350 -19.44 3.10 -4.63
N CYS A 351 -19.22 1.97 -3.96
CA CYS A 351 -19.64 1.77 -2.57
C CYS A 351 -19.01 2.78 -1.59
N TYR A 352 -17.81 3.29 -1.88
CA TYR A 352 -17.16 4.32 -1.06
C TYR A 352 -17.39 5.76 -1.52
N ASN A 353 -17.67 5.95 -2.81
CA ASN A 353 -17.95 7.26 -3.40
C ASN A 353 -19.40 7.69 -3.20
N THR A 354 -20.30 6.74 -2.92
CA THR A 354 -21.73 7.00 -2.77
C THR A 354 -22.01 7.51 -1.36
N THR A 355 -21.92 8.82 -1.19
CA THR A 355 -22.60 9.57 -0.12
C THR A 355 -24.14 9.50 -0.22
N ASN A 356 -24.72 8.63 -1.08
CA ASN A 356 -26.18 8.49 -1.31
C ASN A 356 -26.85 7.26 -0.68
N THR A 357 -26.15 6.42 0.08
CA THR A 357 -26.82 5.42 0.94
C THR A 357 -26.54 5.76 2.37
N GLY A 358 -27.63 6.02 3.11
CA GLY A 358 -27.62 6.59 4.44
C GLY A 358 -26.61 5.95 5.39
N PHE A 359 -26.08 6.80 6.26
CA PHE A 359 -25.47 6.44 7.52
C PHE A 359 -26.24 5.34 8.22
N HIS A 360 -25.78 4.10 8.08
CA HIS A 360 -26.01 3.05 9.06
C HIS A 360 -24.66 2.61 9.59
N GLY A 361 -24.52 2.76 10.90
CA GLY A 361 -23.43 2.21 11.65
C GLY A 361 -23.32 0.70 11.43
N ASN A 362 -22.09 0.23 11.51
CA ASN A 362 -21.77 -1.16 11.80
C ASN A 362 -22.36 -2.20 10.84
N THR A 363 -21.90 -2.21 9.59
CA THR A 363 -21.81 -3.43 8.79
C THR A 363 -20.61 -3.35 7.83
N ASP A 364 -19.47 -3.89 8.26
CA ASP A 364 -18.41 -4.35 7.35
C ASP A 364 -18.90 -5.47 6.39
N THR A 365 -20.16 -5.88 6.51
CA THR A 365 -20.74 -7.11 5.97
C THR A 365 -21.18 -7.13 4.50
N PRO A 366 -21.48 -6.02 3.78
CA PRO A 366 -21.70 -6.11 2.33
C PRO A 366 -20.39 -6.21 1.53
N LEU A 367 -19.25 -5.87 2.14
CA LEU A 367 -18.02 -5.54 1.43
C LEU A 367 -17.08 -6.72 1.20
N ASP A 368 -17.13 -7.74 2.07
CA ASP A 368 -16.42 -9.01 1.89
C ASP A 368 -16.98 -9.84 0.71
N THR A 369 -18.01 -9.35 0.03
CA THR A 369 -18.57 -9.99 -1.18
C THR A 369 -18.07 -9.33 -2.48
N GLU A 370 -17.53 -8.11 -2.44
CA GLU A 370 -17.18 -7.34 -3.65
C GLU A 370 -15.68 -7.17 -3.90
N MET A 371 -14.82 -7.32 -2.89
CA MET A 371 -13.38 -7.36 -3.14
C MET A 371 -13.01 -8.69 -3.81
N PRO A 372 -11.97 -8.73 -4.66
CA PRO A 372 -11.46 -10.01 -5.16
C PRO A 372 -10.93 -10.84 -3.99
N HIS A 373 -11.49 -12.04 -3.80
CA HIS A 373 -11.13 -12.94 -2.71
C HIS A 373 -10.57 -14.27 -3.21
N THR A 374 -10.71 -14.57 -4.50
CA THR A 374 -10.17 -15.78 -5.12
C THR A 374 -8.93 -15.48 -5.97
N VAL A 375 -8.08 -16.49 -6.17
CA VAL A 375 -6.88 -16.37 -7.03
C VAL A 375 -7.22 -15.89 -8.45
N PRO A 376 -8.25 -16.41 -9.14
CA PRO A 376 -8.63 -15.91 -10.47
C PRO A 376 -9.02 -14.43 -10.47
N GLU A 377 -9.88 -13.99 -9.53
CA GLU A 377 -10.31 -12.58 -9.45
C GLU A 377 -9.14 -11.63 -9.16
N LEU A 378 -8.22 -12.04 -8.29
CA LEU A 378 -7.01 -11.27 -7.98
C LEU A 378 -6.06 -11.19 -9.19
N LEU A 379 -5.96 -12.27 -9.97
CA LEU A 379 -5.16 -12.32 -11.18
C LEU A 379 -5.77 -11.45 -12.29
N ASP A 380 -7.09 -11.46 -12.43
CA ASP A 380 -7.82 -10.58 -13.35
C ASP A 380 -7.61 -9.11 -12.98
N ALA A 381 -7.70 -8.77 -11.68
CA ALA A 381 -7.41 -7.43 -11.19
C ALA A 381 -5.97 -7.01 -11.49
N LEU A 382 -4.99 -7.89 -11.27
CA LEU A 382 -3.58 -7.60 -11.54
C LEU A 382 -3.31 -7.45 -13.04
N THR A 383 -3.94 -8.27 -13.88
CA THR A 383 -3.85 -8.18 -15.34
C THR A 383 -4.40 -6.85 -15.82
N HIS A 384 -5.58 -6.45 -15.34
CA HIS A 384 -6.19 -5.17 -15.66
C HIS A 384 -5.34 -3.98 -15.20
N VAL A 385 -4.73 -4.07 -14.02
CA VAL A 385 -3.73 -3.09 -13.57
C VAL A 385 -2.58 -3.00 -14.58
N CYS A 386 -1.98 -4.11 -15.02
CA CYS A 386 -0.89 -4.11 -16.00
C CYS A 386 -1.30 -3.53 -17.37
N ASP A 387 -2.55 -3.75 -17.80
CA ASP A 387 -3.10 -3.15 -19.01
C ASP A 387 -3.25 -1.63 -18.89
N LEU A 388 -3.58 -1.10 -17.71
CA LEU A 388 -3.56 0.34 -17.45
C LEU A 388 -2.13 0.92 -17.53
N HIS A 389 -1.12 0.17 -17.05
CA HIS A 389 0.29 0.58 -17.12
C HIS A 389 0.81 0.68 -18.56
N THR A 390 0.31 -0.21 -19.44
CA THR A 390 0.60 -0.17 -20.87
C THR A 390 0.17 1.15 -21.52
N ARG A 391 -0.83 1.83 -20.96
CA ARG A 391 -1.34 3.12 -21.48
C ARG A 391 -0.63 4.34 -20.89
N SER A 392 0.07 4.17 -19.78
CA SER A 392 0.69 5.24 -18.99
C SER A 392 2.21 5.19 -18.97
N ASP A 393 2.81 4.38 -19.85
CA ASP A 393 4.24 4.23 -19.96
C ASP A 393 4.89 3.90 -18.62
N LYS A 394 4.35 2.88 -17.92
CA LYS A 394 4.97 2.33 -16.71
C LYS A 394 5.34 0.86 -16.91
N ARG A 395 6.45 0.45 -16.31
CA ARG A 395 6.91 -0.95 -16.32
C ARG A 395 6.96 -1.51 -14.90
N LEU A 396 6.73 -2.81 -14.78
CA LEU A 396 6.64 -3.51 -13.51
C LEU A 396 7.80 -4.48 -13.35
N CYS A 397 8.48 -4.44 -12.21
CA CYS A 397 9.47 -5.42 -11.81
C CYS A 397 9.02 -6.13 -10.53
N LEU A 398 8.90 -7.45 -10.59
CA LEU A 398 8.45 -8.31 -9.51
C LEU A 398 9.63 -9.08 -8.91
N PHE A 399 9.75 -9.06 -7.59
CA PHE A 399 10.70 -9.89 -6.86
C PHE A 399 9.96 -10.86 -5.95
N ILE A 400 10.02 -12.16 -6.24
CA ILE A 400 9.28 -13.19 -5.50
C ILE A 400 10.25 -14.20 -4.90
N ASP A 401 10.47 -14.14 -3.59
CA ASP A 401 11.40 -15.01 -2.88
C ASP A 401 10.71 -16.25 -2.30
N GLY A 402 11.38 -17.40 -2.43
CA GLY A 402 11.02 -18.63 -1.72
C GLY A 402 9.83 -19.37 -2.32
N LEU A 403 9.79 -19.60 -3.64
CA LEU A 403 8.71 -20.40 -4.24
C LEU A 403 8.60 -21.82 -3.64
N ASP A 404 9.69 -22.36 -3.10
CA ASP A 404 9.70 -23.64 -2.37
C ASP A 404 9.06 -23.57 -0.97
N GLU A 405 8.76 -22.36 -0.47
CA GLU A 405 8.03 -22.13 0.78
C GLU A 405 6.50 -21.99 0.57
N TYR A 406 6.02 -22.10 -0.67
CA TYR A 406 4.58 -22.17 -0.97
C TYR A 406 3.95 -23.44 -0.40
N VAL A 407 2.79 -23.30 0.24
CA VAL A 407 2.00 -24.45 0.71
C VAL A 407 0.93 -24.77 -0.32
N GLY A 408 1.20 -25.82 -1.11
CA GLY A 408 0.36 -26.32 -2.19
C GLY A 408 1.18 -27.18 -3.14
N ASP A 409 0.69 -27.42 -4.35
CA ASP A 409 1.46 -28.08 -5.40
C ASP A 409 2.39 -27.07 -6.06
N SER A 410 3.71 -27.32 -6.09
CA SER A 410 4.67 -26.42 -6.72
C SER A 410 4.34 -26.10 -8.19
N ARG A 411 3.62 -27.00 -8.90
CA ARG A 411 3.16 -26.75 -10.27
C ARG A 411 2.20 -25.57 -10.35
N ASP A 412 1.38 -25.35 -9.32
CA ASP A 412 0.44 -24.23 -9.28
C ASP A 412 1.19 -22.90 -9.19
N VAL A 413 2.21 -22.80 -8.32
CA VAL A 413 3.02 -21.57 -8.21
C VAL A 413 3.89 -21.35 -9.45
N ILE A 414 4.40 -22.41 -10.07
CA ILE A 414 5.12 -22.34 -11.35
C ILE A 414 4.19 -21.81 -12.45
N GLN A 415 2.95 -22.32 -12.52
CA GLN A 415 1.95 -21.86 -13.48
C GLN A 415 1.64 -20.38 -13.27
N LEU A 416 1.46 -19.94 -12.02
CA LEU A 416 1.23 -18.54 -11.69
C LEU A 416 2.39 -17.64 -12.16
N VAL A 417 3.64 -18.01 -11.87
CA VAL A 417 4.83 -17.30 -12.38
C VAL A 417 4.83 -17.26 -13.91
N GLY A 418 4.40 -18.35 -14.56
CA GLY A 418 4.20 -18.45 -16.00
C GLY A 418 3.18 -17.44 -16.54
N VAL A 419 2.07 -17.21 -15.82
CA VAL A 419 1.11 -16.16 -16.19
C VAL A 419 1.72 -14.78 -16.00
N LEU A 420 2.31 -14.52 -14.83
CA LEU A 420 2.87 -13.20 -14.48
C LEU A 420 3.97 -12.75 -15.45
N ARG A 421 4.87 -13.65 -15.86
CA ARG A 421 5.95 -13.32 -16.82
C ARG A 421 5.46 -12.98 -18.23
N ASN A 422 4.24 -13.37 -18.57
CA ASN A 422 3.63 -13.13 -19.88
C ASN A 422 2.80 -11.85 -19.92
N LEU A 423 2.60 -11.19 -18.77
CA LEU A 423 2.02 -9.86 -18.71
C LEU A 423 2.94 -8.85 -19.41
N LYS A 424 2.34 -7.87 -20.09
CA LYS A 424 3.10 -6.86 -20.84
C LYS A 424 3.88 -5.96 -19.91
N TYR A 425 5.13 -5.66 -20.29
CA TYR A 425 6.04 -4.79 -19.54
C TYR A 425 6.31 -5.24 -18.10
N VAL A 426 6.26 -6.55 -17.86
CA VAL A 426 6.58 -7.18 -16.57
C VAL A 426 7.91 -7.92 -16.66
N LYS A 427 8.84 -7.58 -15.76
CA LYS A 427 9.98 -8.41 -15.39
C LYS A 427 9.71 -9.08 -14.06
N ILE A 428 10.16 -10.31 -13.90
CA ILE A 428 10.00 -11.10 -12.69
C ILE A 428 11.32 -11.82 -12.36
N CYS A 429 11.80 -11.58 -11.15
CA CYS A 429 12.91 -12.31 -10.54
C CYS A 429 12.33 -13.20 -9.44
N VAL A 430 12.50 -14.51 -9.57
CA VAL A 430 12.02 -15.47 -8.58
C VAL A 430 13.17 -16.20 -7.90
N SER A 431 12.98 -16.64 -6.66
CA SER A 431 13.93 -17.50 -5.97
C SER A 431 13.31 -18.81 -5.50
N SER A 432 14.08 -19.90 -5.53
CA SER A 432 13.68 -21.17 -4.92
C SER A 432 14.86 -22.09 -4.63
N ARG A 433 14.60 -23.26 -4.03
CA ARG A 433 15.55 -24.39 -4.02
C ARG A 433 15.70 -25.03 -5.40
N GLN A 434 16.79 -25.77 -5.57
CA GLN A 434 17.11 -26.57 -6.77
C GLN A 434 16.29 -27.87 -6.80
N TRP A 435 14.98 -27.79 -6.63
CA TRP A 435 14.10 -28.94 -6.82
C TRP A 435 13.87 -29.17 -8.32
N ASN A 436 13.71 -30.42 -8.72
CA ASN A 436 13.62 -30.82 -10.13
C ASN A 436 12.54 -30.04 -10.89
N GLU A 437 11.37 -29.83 -10.27
CA GLU A 437 10.27 -29.07 -10.86
C GLU A 437 10.61 -27.60 -11.19
N PHE A 438 11.43 -26.93 -10.36
CA PHE A 438 11.89 -25.57 -10.64
C PHE A 438 13.04 -25.55 -11.65
N GLU A 439 13.94 -26.55 -11.62
CA GLU A 439 14.96 -26.71 -12.67
C GLU A 439 14.34 -26.94 -14.04
N ASP A 440 13.34 -27.83 -14.11
CA ASP A 440 12.62 -28.15 -15.35
C ASP A 440 11.85 -26.93 -15.88
N ALA A 441 11.31 -26.10 -15.00
CA ALA A 441 10.55 -24.90 -15.37
C ALA A 441 11.44 -23.71 -15.74
N PHE A 442 12.47 -23.41 -14.95
CA PHE A 442 13.22 -22.15 -14.99
C PHE A 442 14.71 -22.33 -15.31
N GLY A 443 15.27 -23.53 -15.17
CA GLY A 443 16.70 -23.81 -15.27
C GLY A 443 17.26 -23.97 -16.69
N LYS A 444 16.44 -23.86 -17.73
CA LYS A 444 16.85 -24.18 -19.11
C LYS A 444 17.90 -23.24 -19.70
N ASN A 445 17.81 -21.94 -19.40
CA ASN A 445 18.75 -20.94 -19.92
C ASN A 445 19.75 -20.51 -18.85
N ARG A 446 21.05 -20.58 -19.16
CA ARG A 446 22.14 -20.17 -18.24
C ARG A 446 22.21 -18.66 -18.02
N THR A 447 21.77 -17.85 -18.98
CA THR A 447 21.81 -16.37 -18.86
C THR A 447 20.63 -15.80 -18.07
N GLU A 448 19.65 -16.62 -17.71
CA GLU A 448 18.44 -16.23 -16.96
C GLU A 448 18.41 -16.87 -15.57
N LYS A 449 19.54 -17.39 -15.10
CA LYS A 449 19.62 -18.03 -13.79
C LYS A 449 20.92 -17.75 -13.06
N LEU A 450 20.87 -17.97 -11.76
CA LEU A 450 22.01 -17.87 -10.86
C LEU A 450 21.94 -18.93 -9.77
N TYR A 451 23.04 -19.63 -9.53
CA TYR A 451 23.20 -20.54 -8.40
C TYR A 451 24.01 -19.88 -7.29
N MET A 452 23.38 -19.46 -6.20
CA MET A 452 24.01 -18.69 -5.12
C MET A 452 25.31 -19.31 -4.61
N GLN A 453 25.37 -20.63 -4.45
CA GLN A 453 26.56 -21.30 -3.91
C GLN A 453 27.81 -21.13 -4.80
N GLU A 454 27.64 -20.83 -6.09
CA GLU A 454 28.76 -20.66 -7.04
C GLU A 454 29.40 -19.27 -6.93
N PHE A 455 28.67 -18.29 -6.40
CA PHE A 455 29.13 -16.88 -6.29
C PHE A 455 29.53 -16.49 -4.86
N ASN A 456 29.20 -17.31 -3.86
CA ASN A 456 29.43 -16.99 -2.46
C ASN A 456 30.89 -17.09 -2.00
N TYR A 457 31.81 -17.63 -2.80
CA TYR A 457 33.20 -17.89 -2.36
C TYR A 457 33.89 -16.62 -1.82
N GLN A 458 33.89 -15.54 -2.62
CA GLN A 458 34.53 -14.30 -2.23
C GLN A 458 33.80 -13.60 -1.08
N ASP A 459 32.48 -13.61 -1.09
CA ASP A 459 31.67 -12.99 -0.03
C ASP A 459 31.85 -13.70 1.32
N ILE A 460 31.98 -15.03 1.31
CA ILE A 460 32.30 -15.83 2.50
C ILE A 460 33.68 -15.44 3.03
N ASN A 461 34.68 -15.30 2.16
CA ASN A 461 36.02 -14.88 2.57
C ASN A 461 36.00 -13.48 3.22
N VAL A 462 35.32 -12.51 2.59
CA VAL A 462 35.15 -11.15 3.14
C VAL A 462 34.48 -11.19 4.51
N TYR A 463 33.42 -12.00 4.67
CA TYR A 463 32.74 -12.14 5.96
C TYR A 463 33.63 -12.72 7.06
N ILE A 464 34.42 -13.76 6.76
CA ILE A 464 35.32 -14.38 7.74
C ILE A 464 36.41 -13.38 8.13
N GLN A 465 37.02 -12.72 7.14
CA GLN A 465 38.04 -11.70 7.37
C GLN A 465 37.49 -10.58 8.26
N ASP A 466 36.37 -9.97 7.91
CA ASP A 466 35.77 -8.91 8.74
C ASP A 466 35.40 -9.42 10.14
N THR A 467 34.95 -10.66 10.28
CA THR A 467 34.61 -11.20 11.61
C THR A 467 35.84 -11.45 12.48
N PHE A 468 36.91 -12.02 11.92
CA PHE A 468 38.14 -12.34 12.65
C PHE A 468 39.04 -11.12 12.87
N GLU A 469 39.12 -10.19 11.91
CA GLU A 469 39.82 -8.92 12.07
C GLU A 469 39.20 -8.05 13.16
N ASN A 470 37.94 -8.28 13.54
CA ASN A 470 37.28 -7.57 14.65
C ASN A 470 37.31 -8.37 15.97
N ASP A 471 38.05 -9.48 16.04
CA ASP A 471 38.19 -10.33 17.23
C ASP A 471 39.59 -10.18 17.84
N ASP A 472 39.68 -9.55 19.02
CA ASP A 472 40.95 -9.25 19.69
C ASP A 472 41.81 -10.51 19.93
N ASN A 473 41.16 -11.64 20.25
CA ASN A 473 41.87 -12.90 20.48
C ASN A 473 42.47 -13.45 19.18
N TYR A 474 41.76 -13.28 18.07
CA TYR A 474 42.28 -13.68 16.76
C TYR A 474 43.46 -12.81 16.33
N GLN A 475 43.38 -11.49 16.52
CA GLN A 475 44.48 -10.56 16.18
C GLN A 475 45.76 -10.91 16.95
N GLU A 476 45.65 -11.13 18.27
CA GLU A 476 46.80 -11.52 19.09
C GLU A 476 47.38 -12.88 18.66
N LEU A 477 46.53 -13.80 18.22
CA LEU A 477 46.92 -15.11 17.74
C LEU A 477 47.60 -15.04 16.36
N GLU A 478 47.10 -14.21 15.45
CA GLU A 478 47.68 -14.02 14.10
C GLU A 478 49.07 -13.36 14.16
N ASP A 479 49.30 -12.44 15.10
CA ASP A 479 50.62 -11.85 15.36
C ASP A 479 51.66 -12.90 15.80
N LYS A 480 51.20 -13.97 16.45
CA LYS A 480 52.05 -15.07 16.97
C LYS A 480 52.18 -16.23 15.99
N GLU A 481 51.16 -16.50 15.19
CA GLU A 481 51.04 -17.69 14.35
C GLU A 481 50.74 -17.34 12.88
N THR A 482 51.56 -17.81 11.95
CA THR A 482 51.43 -17.50 10.51
C THR A 482 50.33 -18.29 9.77
N LEU A 483 49.60 -19.16 10.47
CA LEU A 483 48.66 -20.13 9.88
C LEU A 483 47.22 -19.61 9.75
N GLY A 484 46.92 -18.39 10.22
CA GLY A 484 45.57 -17.83 10.19
C GLY A 484 44.92 -17.84 8.79
N LYS A 485 45.71 -17.53 7.76
CA LYS A 485 45.24 -17.55 6.36
C LYS A 485 44.84 -18.96 5.88
N GLU A 486 45.55 -19.99 6.32
CA GLU A 486 45.24 -21.38 5.96
C GLU A 486 43.92 -21.83 6.61
N LEU A 487 43.69 -21.43 7.86
CA LEU A 487 42.40 -21.67 8.53
C LEU A 487 41.25 -21.02 7.76
N VAL A 488 41.38 -19.75 7.36
CA VAL A 488 40.36 -19.06 6.56
C VAL A 488 40.10 -19.82 5.25
N GLN A 489 41.15 -20.18 4.50
CA GLN A 489 41.00 -20.95 3.26
C GLN A 489 40.33 -22.31 3.47
N GLU A 490 40.64 -23.00 4.57
CA GLU A 490 40.00 -24.27 4.93
C GLU A 490 38.49 -24.07 5.19
N ILE A 491 38.09 -22.99 5.89
CA ILE A 491 36.67 -22.66 6.11
C ILE A 491 35.97 -22.37 4.78
N VAL A 492 36.52 -21.49 3.94
CA VAL A 492 35.89 -21.08 2.66
C VAL A 492 35.69 -22.29 1.74
N SER A 493 36.71 -23.15 1.62
CA SER A 493 36.65 -24.34 0.76
C SER A 493 35.66 -25.39 1.29
N THR A 494 35.52 -25.51 2.61
CA THR A 494 34.59 -26.46 3.26
C THR A 494 33.14 -25.98 3.21
N ALA A 495 32.90 -24.67 3.14
CA ALA A 495 31.57 -24.06 3.21
C ALA A 495 30.65 -24.47 2.05
N ASN A 496 31.19 -24.87 0.90
CA ASN A 496 30.43 -25.21 -0.30
C ASN A 496 29.34 -24.16 -0.67
N GLY A 497 29.65 -22.88 -0.43
CA GLY A 497 28.75 -21.75 -0.69
C GLY A 497 27.55 -21.63 0.27
N VAL A 498 27.51 -22.35 1.39
CA VAL A 498 26.44 -22.29 2.40
C VAL A 498 26.79 -21.27 3.48
N PHE A 499 26.28 -20.04 3.36
CA PHE A 499 26.60 -18.93 4.24
C PHE A 499 26.21 -19.17 5.71
N LEU A 500 25.04 -19.77 5.96
CA LEU A 500 24.60 -20.09 7.33
C LEU A 500 25.56 -21.07 8.04
N TRP A 501 26.11 -22.02 7.29
CA TRP A 501 27.12 -22.94 7.83
C TRP A 501 28.35 -22.16 8.29
N VAL A 502 28.84 -21.23 7.46
CA VAL A 502 30.00 -20.38 7.79
C VAL A 502 29.74 -19.60 9.07
N VAL A 503 28.57 -18.96 9.20
CA VAL A 503 28.21 -18.20 10.41
C VAL A 503 28.26 -19.09 11.67
N LEU A 504 27.74 -20.31 11.60
CA LEU A 504 27.75 -21.26 12.73
C LEU A 504 29.17 -21.75 13.05
N VAL A 505 29.97 -22.04 12.02
CA VAL A 505 31.36 -22.47 12.18
C VAL A 505 32.22 -21.37 12.75
N VAL A 506 32.16 -20.16 12.20
CA VAL A 506 32.91 -19.00 12.70
C VAL A 506 32.59 -18.73 14.16
N ARG A 507 31.31 -18.76 14.56
CA ARG A 507 30.92 -18.66 15.98
C ARG A 507 31.54 -19.76 16.84
N SER A 508 31.52 -21.00 16.37
CA SER A 508 32.15 -22.11 17.07
C SER A 508 33.67 -21.91 17.23
N LEU A 509 34.33 -21.29 16.25
CA LEU A 509 35.76 -20.98 16.32
C LEU A 509 36.03 -19.78 17.25
N GLN A 510 35.16 -18.78 17.29
CA GLN A 510 35.23 -17.69 18.26
C GLN A 510 35.09 -18.20 19.70
N ASP A 511 34.25 -19.20 19.95
CA ASP A 511 34.21 -19.87 21.25
C ASP A 511 35.57 -20.51 21.59
N GLY A 512 36.24 -21.12 20.61
CA GLY A 512 37.60 -21.67 20.79
C GLY A 512 38.65 -20.60 21.06
N LEU A 513 38.57 -19.46 20.36
CA LEU A 513 39.44 -18.30 20.59
C LEU A 513 39.29 -17.76 22.01
N CYS A 514 38.07 -17.68 22.55
CA CYS A 514 37.82 -17.32 23.94
C CYS A 514 38.48 -18.28 24.95
N GLU A 515 38.63 -19.55 24.59
CA GLU A 515 39.31 -20.58 25.38
C GLU A 515 40.83 -20.64 25.11
N ALA A 516 41.37 -19.65 24.38
CA ALA A 516 42.77 -19.56 23.96
C ALA A 516 43.28 -20.75 23.12
N ASP A 517 42.41 -21.32 22.29
CA ASP A 517 42.80 -22.34 21.31
C ASP A 517 43.79 -21.78 20.27
N SER A 518 44.91 -22.47 20.06
CA SER A 518 45.85 -22.20 18.94
C SER A 518 45.18 -22.41 17.57
N ILE A 519 45.76 -21.88 16.48
CA ILE A 519 45.22 -22.08 15.12
C ILE A 519 45.11 -23.58 14.79
N THR A 520 46.04 -24.39 15.27
CA THR A 520 46.01 -25.86 15.07
C THR A 520 44.81 -26.50 15.76
N HIS A 521 44.45 -26.05 16.97
CA HIS A 521 43.25 -26.54 17.68
C HIS A 521 41.97 -26.10 16.95
N LEU A 522 41.92 -24.87 16.45
CA LEU A 522 40.80 -24.37 15.65
C LEU A 522 40.61 -25.17 14.35
N GLN A 523 41.70 -25.51 13.65
CA GLN A 523 41.64 -26.40 12.46
C GLN A 523 41.14 -27.80 12.83
N GLN A 524 41.60 -28.37 13.94
CA GLN A 524 41.09 -29.66 14.42
C GLN A 524 39.60 -29.60 14.78
N ARG A 525 39.14 -28.49 15.36
CA ARG A 525 37.73 -28.24 15.65
C ARG A 525 36.92 -28.16 14.36
N LEU A 526 37.40 -27.40 13.36
CA LEU A 526 36.80 -27.30 12.03
C LEU A 526 36.62 -28.66 11.36
N ARG A 527 37.67 -29.49 11.34
CA ARG A 527 37.63 -30.84 10.72
C ARG A 527 36.68 -31.82 11.40
N LYS A 528 36.30 -31.55 12.66
CA LYS A 528 35.29 -32.35 13.38
C LYS A 528 33.86 -31.88 13.10
N LEU A 529 33.68 -30.66 12.58
CA LEU A 529 32.35 -30.14 12.27
C LEU A 529 31.83 -30.79 10.98
N PRO A 530 30.55 -31.22 10.96
CA PRO A 530 29.93 -31.70 9.73
C PRO A 530 29.92 -30.62 8.66
N THR A 531 30.11 -31.00 7.40
CA THR A 531 30.12 -30.08 6.25
C THR A 531 28.71 -29.85 5.69
N ASN A 532 27.77 -30.74 5.99
CA ASN A 532 26.35 -30.59 5.68
C ASN A 532 25.62 -29.85 6.83
N LEU A 533 24.76 -28.90 6.47
CA LEU A 533 23.96 -28.12 7.42
C LEU A 533 22.99 -28.98 8.25
N GLU A 534 22.41 -30.04 7.66
CA GLU A 534 21.52 -30.98 8.34
C GLU A 534 22.27 -31.75 9.44
N GLU A 535 23.41 -32.35 9.10
CA GLU A 535 24.28 -33.03 10.06
C GLU A 535 24.82 -32.07 11.13
N LEU A 536 25.08 -30.82 10.77
CA LEU A 536 25.49 -29.79 11.73
C LEU A 536 24.36 -29.49 12.73
N PHE A 537 23.10 -29.39 12.27
CA PHE A 537 21.96 -29.23 13.18
C PHE A 537 21.75 -30.47 14.05
N GLU A 538 21.88 -31.67 13.50
CA GLU A 538 21.81 -32.91 14.30
C GLU A 538 22.87 -32.93 15.39
N ARG A 539 24.10 -32.52 15.07
CA ARG A 539 25.16 -32.38 16.06
C ARG A 539 24.79 -31.36 17.14
N ILE A 540 24.32 -30.18 16.76
CA ILE A 540 23.93 -29.14 17.72
C ILE A 540 22.82 -29.67 18.65
N LEU A 541 21.76 -30.24 18.09
CA LEU A 541 20.57 -30.67 18.84
C LEU A 541 20.80 -31.94 19.67
N PHE A 542 21.57 -32.91 19.16
CA PHE A 542 21.70 -34.24 19.76
C PHE A 542 23.06 -34.52 20.37
N ARG A 543 24.06 -33.66 20.20
CA ARG A 543 25.37 -33.80 20.86
C ARG A 543 25.70 -32.60 21.74
N ASP A 544 25.56 -31.40 21.22
CA ASP A 544 26.01 -30.20 21.94
C ASP A 544 25.01 -29.78 23.04
N VAL A 545 23.70 -29.96 22.81
CA VAL A 545 22.70 -29.85 23.89
C VAL A 545 22.82 -31.03 24.87
N LYS A 546 23.05 -30.70 26.15
CA LYS A 546 23.13 -31.70 27.25
C LYS A 546 21.86 -32.54 27.28
N GLU A 547 22.03 -33.84 27.49
CA GLU A 547 20.94 -34.82 27.47
C GLU A 547 19.76 -34.44 28.35
N SER A 548 20.03 -33.89 29.54
CA SER A 548 19.01 -33.42 30.49
C SER A 548 18.06 -32.36 29.92
N TYR A 549 18.51 -31.54 28.97
CA TYR A 549 17.71 -30.44 28.39
C TYR A 549 17.01 -30.83 27.09
N ARG A 550 17.26 -32.03 26.53
CA ARG A 550 16.71 -32.40 25.22
C ARG A 550 15.20 -32.56 25.23
N SER A 551 14.64 -33.13 26.31
CA SER A 551 13.20 -33.25 26.48
C SER A 551 12.53 -31.88 26.52
N GLU A 552 13.05 -30.95 27.33
CA GLU A 552 12.55 -29.58 27.41
C GLU A 552 12.67 -28.85 26.06
N ALA A 553 13.83 -28.94 25.40
CA ALA A 553 14.04 -28.35 24.08
C ALA A 553 13.04 -28.87 23.04
N SER A 554 12.79 -30.18 23.01
CA SER A 554 11.78 -30.77 22.12
C SER A 554 10.37 -30.25 22.42
N HIS A 555 10.01 -30.08 23.69
CA HIS A 555 8.72 -29.52 24.08
C HIS A 555 8.58 -28.06 23.62
N LEU A 556 9.63 -27.26 23.78
CA LEU A 556 9.68 -25.88 23.30
C LEU A 556 9.50 -25.80 21.78
N PHE A 557 10.16 -26.66 21.01
CA PHE A 557 10.00 -26.71 19.55
C PHE A 557 8.59 -27.11 19.13
N LEU A 558 8.00 -28.13 19.77
CA LEU A 558 6.62 -28.54 19.47
C LEU A 558 5.64 -27.39 19.74
N VAL A 559 5.77 -26.69 20.87
CA VAL A 559 4.94 -25.53 21.18
C VAL A 559 5.16 -24.41 20.15
N ALA A 560 6.40 -24.13 19.77
CA ALA A 560 6.69 -23.10 18.76
C ALA A 560 6.11 -23.43 17.37
N LEU A 561 6.13 -24.71 16.97
CA LEU A 561 5.58 -25.17 15.70
C LEU A 561 4.04 -25.08 15.70
N GLU A 562 3.39 -25.59 16.74
CA GLU A 562 1.92 -25.68 16.85
C GLU A 562 1.25 -24.35 17.25
N ALA A 563 1.99 -23.41 17.84
CA ALA A 563 1.42 -22.13 18.25
C ALA A 563 0.82 -21.39 17.06
N LYS A 564 -0.43 -20.93 17.18
CA LYS A 564 -1.11 -20.13 16.16
C LYS A 564 -0.49 -18.74 15.97
N GLU A 565 0.29 -18.28 16.95
CA GLU A 565 0.98 -17.00 16.92
C GLU A 565 2.39 -17.14 17.50
N ASN A 566 3.24 -16.14 17.28
CA ASN A 566 4.54 -16.07 17.94
C ASN A 566 4.32 -15.81 19.44
N LEU A 567 4.72 -16.78 20.27
CA LEU A 567 4.57 -16.66 21.72
C LEU A 567 5.66 -15.73 22.28
N PRO A 568 5.34 -14.90 23.29
CA PRO A 568 6.36 -14.10 23.98
C PRO A 568 7.32 -15.03 24.74
N LEU A 569 8.57 -14.59 24.95
CA LEU A 569 9.58 -15.37 25.68
C LEU A 569 9.08 -15.86 27.05
N MET A 570 8.27 -15.04 27.73
CA MET A 570 7.65 -15.39 29.01
C MET A 570 6.74 -16.62 28.92
N ALA A 571 6.04 -16.84 27.80
CA ALA A 571 5.23 -18.04 27.63
C ALA A 571 6.09 -19.31 27.58
N TYR A 572 7.26 -19.24 26.95
CA TYR A 572 8.22 -20.34 26.94
C TYR A 572 8.84 -20.58 28.32
N TRP A 573 9.08 -19.52 29.09
CA TRP A 573 9.55 -19.64 30.47
C TRP A 573 8.58 -20.46 31.34
N PHE A 574 7.27 -20.16 31.25
CA PHE A 574 6.25 -20.90 32.00
C PHE A 574 6.07 -22.38 31.58
N LEU A 575 6.60 -22.81 30.43
CA LEU A 575 6.57 -24.22 30.02
C LEU A 575 7.54 -25.08 30.84
N GLY A 576 8.62 -24.49 31.36
CA GLY A 576 9.61 -25.18 32.19
C GLY A 576 9.29 -25.17 33.70
N GLU A 577 8.26 -24.44 34.11
CA GLU A 577 7.87 -24.35 35.52
C GLU A 577 6.90 -25.48 35.87
N ASP A 578 7.17 -26.19 36.98
CA ASP A 578 6.22 -27.10 37.63
C ASP A 578 5.05 -26.29 38.21
N LEU A 579 4.09 -25.93 37.34
CA LEU A 579 2.94 -25.13 37.75
C LEU A 579 2.13 -25.88 38.85
N PRO A 580 1.83 -25.23 39.99
CA PRO A 580 1.09 -25.85 41.08
C PRO A 580 -0.25 -26.44 40.61
N LYS A 581 -0.64 -27.60 41.16
CA LYS A 581 -1.85 -28.38 40.83
C LYS A 581 -3.21 -27.63 40.92
N GLN A 582 -3.24 -26.36 41.29
CA GLN A 582 -4.45 -25.55 41.42
C GLN A 582 -4.74 -24.80 40.12
N ARG A 583 -5.36 -25.46 39.14
CA ARG A 583 -5.97 -24.75 38.00
C ARG A 583 -7.43 -24.41 38.30
N LEU A 584 -7.73 -23.11 38.29
CA LEU A 584 -9.00 -22.63 37.74
C LEU A 584 -8.91 -22.80 36.21
N PRO A 585 -9.92 -23.37 35.54
CA PRO A 585 -9.90 -23.49 34.09
C PRO A 585 -9.89 -22.09 33.47
N LEU A 586 -8.79 -21.74 32.80
CA LEU A 586 -8.76 -20.64 31.84
C LEU A 586 -9.71 -21.02 30.70
N LYS A 587 -10.96 -20.58 30.79
CA LYS A 587 -11.87 -20.56 29.65
C LYS A 587 -11.24 -19.60 28.64
N MET A 588 -10.69 -20.12 27.56
CA MET A 588 -10.40 -19.31 26.38
C MET A 588 -11.73 -18.70 25.94
N GLN A 589 -11.91 -17.39 26.14
CA GLN A 589 -12.94 -16.66 25.42
C GLN A 589 -12.50 -16.66 23.96
N GLN A 590 -13.26 -17.37 23.12
CA GLN A 590 -13.26 -17.12 21.69
C GLN A 590 -13.82 -15.71 21.52
N THR A 591 -12.98 -14.76 21.10
CA THR A 591 -13.38 -13.48 20.52
C THR A 591 -12.94 -13.45 19.08
#